data_AF-A0AAP9NI51-F1
#
_entry.id   AF-A0AAP9NI51-F1
#
_cell.length_a   1.000
_cell.length_b   1.000
_cell.length_c   1.000
_cell.angle_alpha   90.00
_cell.angle_beta   90.00
_cell.angle_gamma   90.00
#
_symmetry.space_group_name_H-M   'P 1'
#
loop_
_entity.id
_entity.type
_entity.pdbx_description
1 polymer ?
#
loop_
_entity_poly.entity_id
_entity_poly.type
_entity_poly.pdbx_seq_one_letter_code
_entity_poly.pdbx_strand_id
1 'polypeptide(L)'
;MSRNPSFAVVLEGGLVQAIVVQDWPDHLPLPPFAVVDYDTEGAADDEIVCFDIGNSEAEALCRSNTPTVFESLPDALSPRVVLAALGEPVLDDAPEPLAIARRVRQNVLDLDARINTSEQAPTGDDYNALYVLANCGLIELLKSLGDPTDFGE
;
A
#
# COMPACT_ATOMS: atom_id res chain seq x y z
N MET A 1 -12.81 -2.91 6.81
CA MET A 1 -11.68 -2.33 7.55
C MET A 1 -10.45 -2.98 6.94
N SER A 2 -9.58 -2.16 6.35
CA SER A 2 -8.37 -2.66 5.70
C SER A 2 -7.30 -2.86 6.77
N ARG A 3 -6.50 -3.88 6.58
CA ARG A 3 -5.26 -4.08 7.33
C ARG A 3 -4.13 -3.43 6.57
N ASN A 4 -3.06 -3.05 7.27
CA ASN A 4 -1.84 -2.66 6.58
C ASN A 4 -1.26 -3.88 5.85
N PRO A 5 -0.91 -3.74 4.55
CA PRO A 5 -0.22 -4.79 3.83
C PRO A 5 1.11 -5.09 4.49
N SER A 6 1.50 -6.36 4.47
CA SER A 6 2.78 -6.82 4.99
C SER A 6 3.38 -7.87 4.07
N PHE A 7 4.70 -8.04 4.16
CA PHE A 7 5.40 -9.04 3.38
C PHE A 7 6.47 -9.73 4.22
N ALA A 8 6.81 -10.96 3.85
CA ALA A 8 7.92 -11.71 4.40
C ALA A 8 8.77 -12.31 3.28
N VAL A 9 10.09 -12.30 3.46
CA VAL A 9 11.03 -13.00 2.60
C VAL A 9 11.38 -14.31 3.29
N VAL A 10 11.02 -15.43 2.65
CA VAL A 10 11.27 -16.77 3.18
C VAL A 10 12.61 -17.27 2.66
N LEU A 11 13.52 -17.54 3.60
CA LEU A 11 14.86 -18.04 3.32
C LEU A 11 15.00 -19.49 3.78
N GLU A 12 15.64 -20.31 2.96
CA GLU A 12 16.10 -21.65 3.33
C GLU A 12 17.50 -21.87 2.78
N GLY A 13 18.44 -22.26 3.66
CA GLY A 13 19.84 -22.46 3.26
C GLY A 13 20.53 -21.21 2.68
N GLY A 14 20.07 -20.02 3.04
CA GLY A 14 20.56 -18.74 2.50
C GLY A 14 19.90 -18.30 1.20
N LEU A 15 19.01 -19.11 0.61
CA LEU A 15 18.34 -18.81 -0.65
C LEU A 15 16.91 -18.32 -0.42
N VAL A 16 16.51 -17.30 -1.19
CA VAL A 16 15.12 -16.82 -1.24
C VAL A 16 14.24 -17.87 -1.92
N GLN A 17 13.42 -18.54 -1.11
CA GLN A 17 12.47 -19.56 -1.57
C GLN A 17 11.19 -18.90 -2.08
N ALA A 18 10.65 -17.97 -1.30
CA ALA A 18 9.40 -17.30 -1.61
C ALA A 18 9.38 -15.89 -1.02
N ILE A 19 8.56 -15.04 -1.62
CA ILE A 19 8.16 -13.77 -1.04
C ILE A 19 6.66 -13.88 -0.81
N VAL A 20 6.23 -13.73 0.43
CA VAL A 20 4.84 -13.88 0.83
C VAL A 20 4.30 -12.50 1.16
N VAL A 21 3.15 -12.15 0.56
CA VAL A 21 2.43 -10.91 0.87
C VAL A 21 1.13 -11.25 1.58
N GLN A 22 0.73 -10.43 2.55
CA GLN A 22 -0.51 -10.60 3.30
C GLN A 22 -1.22 -9.26 3.42
N ASP A 23 -2.55 -9.29 3.33
CA ASP A 23 -3.42 -8.11 3.33
C ASP A 23 -3.06 -7.08 2.24
N TRP A 24 -2.53 -7.54 1.10
CA TRP A 24 -2.30 -6.67 -0.06
C TRP A 24 -3.65 -6.29 -0.69
N PRO A 25 -3.86 -5.03 -1.11
CA PRO A 25 -5.15 -4.63 -1.65
C PRO A 25 -5.46 -5.32 -2.99
N ASP A 26 -6.57 -6.03 -3.08
CA ASP A 26 -6.97 -6.84 -4.27
C ASP A 26 -7.09 -6.03 -5.57
N HIS A 27 -7.26 -4.71 -5.47
CA HIS A 27 -7.40 -3.81 -6.60
C HIS A 27 -6.05 -3.28 -7.13
N LEU A 28 -4.96 -3.56 -6.43
CA LEU A 28 -3.61 -3.18 -6.85
C LEU A 28 -2.87 -4.40 -7.40
N PRO A 29 -2.05 -4.22 -8.46
CA PRO A 29 -1.13 -5.28 -8.85
C PRO A 29 -0.20 -5.63 -7.68
N LEU A 30 0.19 -6.90 -7.61
CA LEU A 30 1.20 -7.32 -6.65
C LEU A 30 2.52 -6.58 -6.91
N PRO A 31 3.25 -6.16 -5.85
CA PRO A 31 4.45 -5.38 -6.02
C PRO A 31 5.56 -6.27 -6.63
N PRO A 32 6.35 -5.76 -7.58
CA PRO A 32 7.51 -6.48 -8.08
C PRO A 32 8.59 -6.51 -6.99
N PHE A 33 9.24 -7.67 -6.81
CA PHE A 33 10.41 -7.79 -5.96
C PHE A 33 11.64 -8.13 -6.79
N ALA A 34 12.74 -7.45 -6.49
CA ALA A 34 14.08 -7.80 -6.95
C ALA A 34 14.90 -8.28 -5.75
N VAL A 35 15.56 -9.42 -5.91
CA VAL A 35 16.58 -9.92 -4.99
C VAL A 35 17.91 -9.63 -5.63
N VAL A 36 18.78 -8.95 -4.88
CA VAL A 36 20.12 -8.54 -5.31
C VAL A 36 21.11 -9.16 -4.34
N ASP A 37 21.98 -10.01 -4.86
CA ASP A 37 23.10 -10.58 -4.12
C ASP A 37 24.41 -9.97 -4.66
N TYR A 38 25.13 -9.27 -3.81
CA TYR A 38 26.42 -8.66 -4.17
C TYR A 38 27.58 -9.64 -4.03
N ASP A 39 27.35 -10.83 -3.47
CA ASP A 39 28.32 -11.90 -3.50
C ASP A 39 28.27 -12.61 -4.86
N THR A 40 29.25 -12.32 -5.70
CA THR A 40 29.40 -12.95 -7.03
C THR A 40 30.40 -14.11 -7.01
N GLU A 41 30.93 -14.48 -5.83
CA GLU A 41 31.96 -15.52 -5.74
C GLU A 41 31.41 -16.87 -6.21
N GLY A 42 32.03 -17.41 -7.27
CA GLY A 42 31.67 -18.72 -7.82
C GLY A 42 30.47 -18.72 -8.78
N ALA A 43 29.88 -17.56 -9.06
CA ALA A 43 28.86 -17.42 -10.09
C ALA A 43 29.47 -17.41 -11.50
N ALA A 44 28.67 -17.80 -12.50
CA ALA A 44 29.10 -17.72 -13.89
C ALA A 44 28.98 -16.27 -14.41
N ASP A 45 29.86 -15.89 -15.34
CA ASP A 45 29.89 -14.53 -15.91
C ASP A 45 28.54 -14.11 -16.55
N ASP A 46 27.76 -15.07 -17.06
CA ASP A 46 26.44 -14.83 -17.65
C ASP A 46 25.30 -14.68 -16.64
N GLU A 47 25.55 -14.99 -15.36
CA GLU A 47 24.63 -14.78 -14.25
C GLU A 47 24.84 -13.43 -13.55
N ILE A 48 26.02 -12.84 -13.72
CA ILE A 48 26.39 -11.55 -13.14
C ILE A 48 25.82 -10.41 -13.97
N VAL A 49 25.13 -9.49 -13.31
CA VAL A 49 24.60 -8.27 -13.92
C VAL A 49 25.41 -7.07 -13.43
N CYS A 50 25.95 -6.29 -14.38
CA CYS A 50 26.67 -5.05 -14.10
C CYS A 50 25.70 -3.86 -14.14
N PHE A 51 25.77 -3.00 -13.11
CA PHE A 51 24.99 -1.78 -13.00
C PHE A 51 25.89 -0.56 -12.85
N ASP A 52 25.56 0.50 -13.58
CA ASP A 52 26.13 1.83 -13.34
C ASP A 52 25.46 2.47 -12.11
N ILE A 53 26.20 2.58 -11.00
CA ILE A 53 25.74 3.23 -9.77
C ILE A 53 26.60 4.48 -9.52
N GLY A 54 26.08 5.64 -9.93
CA GLY A 54 26.79 6.91 -9.82
C GLY A 54 28.00 6.96 -10.74
N ASN A 55 29.21 6.95 -10.15
CA ASN A 55 30.49 6.96 -10.88
C ASN A 55 31.23 5.59 -10.77
N SER A 56 30.55 4.54 -10.35
CA SER A 56 31.11 3.19 -10.18
C SER A 56 30.22 2.15 -10.85
N GLU A 57 30.84 1.08 -11.36
CA GLU A 57 30.15 -0.14 -11.75
C GLU A 57 30.01 -1.05 -10.52
N ALA A 58 28.85 -1.69 -10.39
CA ALA A 58 28.57 -2.70 -9.38
C ALA A 58 28.11 -4.00 -10.06
N GLU A 59 28.70 -5.11 -9.66
CA GLU A 59 28.33 -6.46 -10.11
C GLU A 59 27.43 -7.11 -9.06
N ALA A 60 26.37 -7.77 -9.50
CA ALA A 60 25.46 -8.49 -8.61
C ALA A 60 24.73 -9.62 -9.34
N LEU A 61 24.37 -10.66 -8.60
CA LEU A 61 23.38 -11.64 -9.03
C LEU A 61 21.99 -11.08 -8.76
N CYS A 62 21.16 -11.03 -9.80
CA CYS A 62 19.84 -10.42 -9.72
C CYS A 62 18.76 -11.39 -10.14
N ARG A 63 17.69 -11.48 -9.33
CA ARG A 63 16.50 -12.26 -9.68
C ARG A 63 15.25 -11.46 -9.39
N SER A 64 14.28 -11.52 -10.31
CA SER A 64 12.93 -11.06 -10.05
C SER A 64 12.09 -12.17 -9.43
N ASN A 65 11.30 -11.82 -8.41
CA ASN A 65 10.38 -12.74 -7.76
C ASN A 65 8.97 -12.15 -7.77
N THR A 66 8.02 -12.92 -8.30
CA THR A 66 6.60 -12.62 -8.11
C THR A 66 6.20 -13.08 -6.71
N PRO A 67 5.67 -12.19 -5.87
CA PRO A 67 5.23 -12.58 -4.54
C PRO A 67 3.98 -13.46 -4.61
N THR A 68 3.78 -14.27 -3.58
CA THR A 68 2.61 -15.12 -3.42
C THR A 68 1.74 -14.59 -2.29
N VAL A 69 0.43 -14.58 -2.50
CA VAL A 69 -0.55 -14.14 -1.50
C VAL A 69 -0.67 -15.19 -0.40
N PHE A 70 -0.56 -14.77 0.87
CA PHE A 70 -0.54 -15.65 2.03
C PHE A 70 -1.74 -16.61 2.10
N GLU A 71 -2.93 -16.12 1.75
CA GLU A 71 -4.17 -16.90 1.74
C GLU A 71 -4.11 -18.12 0.80
N SER A 72 -3.17 -18.15 -0.14
CA SER A 72 -2.93 -19.29 -1.04
C SER A 72 -1.88 -20.29 -0.51
N LEU A 73 -1.27 -20.01 0.65
CA LEU A 73 -0.18 -20.80 1.25
C LEU A 73 -0.58 -21.32 2.64
N PRO A 74 -1.18 -22.52 2.74
CA PRO A 74 -1.74 -23.03 4.00
C PRO A 74 -0.69 -23.34 5.08
N ASP A 75 0.55 -23.64 4.68
CA ASP A 75 1.64 -24.06 5.59
C ASP A 75 2.68 -22.94 5.83
N ALA A 76 2.46 -21.73 5.30
CA ALA A 76 3.39 -20.62 5.48
C ALA A 76 3.20 -19.91 6.83
N LEU A 77 4.28 -19.33 7.37
CA LEU A 77 4.16 -18.37 8.45
C LEU A 77 3.54 -17.07 7.92
N SER A 78 2.49 -16.59 8.60
CA SER A 78 1.88 -15.30 8.30
C SER A 78 2.89 -14.17 8.50
N PRO A 79 3.15 -13.33 7.48
CA PRO A 79 4.00 -12.14 7.63
C PRO A 79 3.61 -11.27 8.84
N ARG A 80 2.30 -11.10 9.07
CA ARG A 80 1.80 -10.32 10.22
C ARG A 80 2.10 -10.96 11.57
N VAL A 81 1.90 -12.26 11.70
CA VAL A 81 2.20 -12.97 12.95
C VAL A 81 3.70 -12.86 13.27
N VAL A 82 4.55 -12.95 12.25
CA VAL A 82 6.00 -12.77 12.41
C VAL A 82 6.33 -11.34 12.85
N LEU A 83 5.81 -10.33 12.16
CA LEU A 83 6.01 -8.92 12.52
C LEU A 83 5.53 -8.61 13.94
N ALA A 84 4.34 -9.08 14.32
CA ALA A 84 3.81 -8.93 15.67
C ALA A 84 4.72 -9.60 16.72
N ALA A 85 5.24 -10.80 16.43
CA ALA A 85 6.17 -11.50 17.32
C ALA A 85 7.52 -10.76 17.48
N LEU A 86 7.93 -9.99 16.46
CA LEU A 86 9.11 -9.12 16.49
C LEU A 86 8.84 -7.75 17.15
N GLY A 87 7.59 -7.47 17.52
CA GLY A 87 7.18 -6.20 18.15
C GLY A 87 6.95 -5.06 17.16
N GLU A 88 6.86 -5.35 15.86
CA GLU A 88 6.52 -4.35 14.84
C GLU A 88 5.03 -3.97 14.93
N PRO A 89 4.68 -2.69 14.70
CA PRO A 89 3.32 -2.23 14.79
C PRO A 89 2.48 -2.85 13.67
N VAL A 90 1.43 -3.56 14.08
CA VAL A 90 0.44 -4.13 13.17
C VAL A 90 -0.82 -3.28 13.27
N LEU A 91 -1.20 -2.60 12.18
CA LEU A 91 -2.38 -1.76 12.13
C LEU A 91 -3.58 -2.61 11.76
N ASP A 92 -4.44 -2.85 12.75
CA ASP A 92 -5.79 -3.30 12.54
C ASP A 92 -6.70 -2.09 12.34
N ASP A 93 -7.63 -2.23 11.40
CA ASP A 93 -8.75 -1.29 11.22
C ASP A 93 -8.45 0.07 10.56
N ALA A 94 -7.52 0.11 9.60
CA ALA A 94 -7.44 1.26 8.71
C ALA A 94 -8.75 1.39 7.89
N PRO A 95 -9.35 2.59 7.78
CA PRO A 95 -10.51 2.78 6.92
C PRO A 95 -10.13 2.53 5.46
N GLU A 96 -10.86 1.62 4.81
CA GLU A 96 -10.68 1.30 3.39
C GLU A 96 -10.76 2.59 2.55
N PRO A 97 -9.73 2.94 1.75
CA PRO A 97 -9.76 4.15 0.93
C PRO A 97 -11.01 4.23 0.05
N LEU A 98 -11.44 3.09 -0.50
CA LEU A 98 -12.66 3.01 -1.30
C LEU A 98 -13.93 3.30 -0.49
N ALA A 99 -13.98 2.89 0.78
CA ALA A 99 -15.10 3.20 1.67
C ALA A 99 -15.16 4.70 2.00
N ILE A 100 -14.01 5.34 2.23
CA ILE A 100 -13.92 6.80 2.42
C ILE A 100 -14.40 7.51 1.15
N ALA A 101 -13.87 7.15 -0.02
CA ALA A 101 -14.28 7.75 -1.29
C ALA A 101 -15.79 7.61 -1.57
N ARG A 102 -16.36 6.43 -1.29
CA ARG A 102 -17.82 6.19 -1.40
C ARG A 102 -18.61 7.06 -0.43
N ARG A 103 -18.15 7.20 0.81
CA ARG A 103 -18.77 8.06 1.83
C ARG A 103 -18.76 9.53 1.39
N VAL A 104 -17.62 10.05 0.93
CA VAL A 104 -17.51 11.43 0.43
C VAL A 104 -18.49 11.66 -0.72
N ARG A 105 -18.52 10.75 -1.71
CA ARG A 105 -19.47 10.83 -2.83
C ARG A 105 -20.93 10.85 -2.36
N GLN A 106 -21.30 9.98 -1.42
CA GLN A 106 -22.67 9.93 -0.93
C GLN A 106 -23.04 11.23 -0.22
N ASN A 107 -22.17 11.76 0.64
CA ASN A 107 -22.42 13.01 1.34
C ASN A 107 -22.58 14.21 0.38
N VAL A 108 -21.83 14.25 -0.74
CA VAL A 108 -22.00 15.27 -1.79
C VAL A 108 -23.38 15.17 -2.43
N LEU A 109 -23.83 13.95 -2.77
CA LEU A 109 -25.16 13.72 -3.34
C LEU A 109 -26.28 14.10 -2.37
N ASP A 110 -26.11 13.80 -1.08
CA ASP A 110 -27.09 14.14 -0.05
C ASP A 110 -27.19 15.66 0.15
N LEU A 111 -26.07 16.38 0.06
CA LEU A 111 -26.06 17.84 0.11
C LEU A 111 -26.76 18.45 -1.11
N ASP A 112 -26.45 17.95 -2.32
CA ASP A 112 -27.11 18.38 -3.56
C ASP A 112 -28.63 18.14 -3.51
N ALA A 113 -29.05 16.96 -3.02
CA ALA A 113 -30.46 16.65 -2.84
C ALA A 113 -31.15 17.61 -1.86
N ARG A 114 -30.48 18.01 -0.77
CA ARG A 114 -31.00 18.98 0.20
C ARG A 114 -31.17 20.38 -0.40
N ILE A 115 -30.19 20.85 -1.18
CA ILE A 115 -30.25 22.13 -1.90
C ILE A 115 -31.39 22.11 -2.92
N ASN A 116 -31.53 21.02 -3.68
CA ASN A 116 -32.61 20.89 -4.66
C ASN A 116 -34.00 20.85 -3.98
N THR A 117 -34.11 20.23 -2.80
CA THR A 117 -35.38 20.15 -2.05
C THR A 117 -35.79 21.50 -1.46
N SER A 118 -34.86 22.41 -1.18
CA SER A 118 -35.20 23.73 -0.64
C SER A 118 -35.74 24.71 -1.70
N GLU A 119 -35.72 24.34 -3.00
CA GLU A 119 -36.11 25.18 -4.15
C GLU A 119 -35.48 26.58 -4.15
N GLN A 120 -34.35 26.74 -3.45
CA GLN A 120 -33.62 28.00 -3.31
C GLN A 120 -32.26 27.88 -3.99
N ALA A 121 -31.75 29.02 -4.47
CA ALA A 121 -30.39 29.06 -4.98
C ALA A 121 -29.40 28.73 -3.84
N PRO A 122 -28.29 28.03 -4.13
CA PRO A 122 -27.28 27.70 -3.13
C PRO A 122 -26.77 28.96 -2.42
N THR A 123 -26.66 28.87 -1.10
CA THR A 123 -26.13 29.94 -0.25
C THR A 123 -24.63 29.81 -0.06
N GLY A 124 -24.00 30.87 0.47
CA GLY A 124 -22.59 30.80 0.89
C GLY A 124 -22.33 29.69 1.91
N ASP A 125 -23.30 29.41 2.78
CA ASP A 125 -23.20 28.33 3.78
C ASP A 125 -23.24 26.95 3.12
N ASP A 126 -24.03 26.78 2.07
CA ASP A 126 -24.07 25.52 1.29
C ASP A 126 -22.73 25.26 0.59
N TYR A 127 -22.11 26.29 0.03
CA TYR A 127 -20.76 26.19 -0.55
C TYR A 127 -19.70 25.88 0.51
N ASN A 128 -19.78 26.50 1.68
CA ASN A 128 -18.85 26.22 2.78
C ASN A 128 -19.02 24.78 3.30
N ALA A 129 -20.25 24.30 3.42
CA ALA A 129 -20.53 22.92 3.82
C ALA A 129 -19.98 21.91 2.80
N LEU A 130 -20.15 22.17 1.50
CA LEU A 130 -19.56 21.35 0.44
C LEU A 130 -18.03 21.36 0.50
N TYR A 131 -17.44 22.54 0.70
CA TYR A 131 -15.99 22.70 0.80
C TYR A 131 -15.41 21.89 1.97
N VAL A 132 -15.97 22.03 3.17
CA VAL A 132 -15.51 21.28 4.35
C VAL A 132 -15.65 19.78 4.14
N LEU A 133 -16.79 19.32 3.65
CA LEU A 133 -17.06 17.90 3.38
C LEU A 133 -16.07 17.32 2.36
N ALA A 134 -15.88 18.01 1.23
CA ALA A 134 -14.98 17.56 0.19
C ALA A 134 -13.52 17.59 0.66
N ASN A 135 -13.10 18.67 1.31
CA ASN A 135 -11.72 18.84 1.74
C ASN A 135 -11.34 17.85 2.86
N CYS A 136 -12.14 17.75 3.93
CA CYS A 136 -11.90 16.80 5.00
C CYS A 136 -11.96 15.35 4.50
N GLY A 137 -12.95 15.04 3.66
CA GLY A 137 -13.08 13.71 3.06
C GLY A 137 -11.92 13.32 2.15
N LEU A 138 -11.39 14.27 1.37
CA LEU A 138 -10.19 14.06 0.55
C LEU A 138 -8.93 13.91 1.40
N ILE A 139 -8.78 14.70 2.47
CA ILE A 139 -7.66 14.55 3.42
C ILE A 139 -7.67 13.17 4.07
N GLU A 140 -8.83 12.71 4.54
CA GLU A 140 -8.98 11.35 5.09
C GLU A 140 -8.61 10.28 4.05
N LEU A 141 -9.04 10.47 2.80
CA LEU A 141 -8.72 9.56 1.70
C LEU A 141 -7.20 9.53 1.43
N LEU A 142 -6.56 10.70 1.33
CA LEU A 142 -5.12 10.81 1.09
C LEU A 142 -4.31 10.16 2.23
N LYS A 143 -4.69 10.41 3.49
CA LYS A 143 -4.09 9.75 4.66
C LYS A 143 -4.25 8.23 4.58
N SER A 144 -5.43 7.72 4.21
CA SER A 144 -5.67 6.28 4.06
C SER A 144 -4.88 5.63 2.92
N LEU A 145 -4.49 6.41 1.91
CA LEU A 145 -3.63 5.98 0.81
C LEU A 145 -2.14 6.08 1.14
N GLY A 146 -1.77 6.58 2.33
CA GLY A 146 -0.39 6.69 2.79
C GLY A 146 0.29 8.02 2.46
N ASP A 147 -0.46 9.09 2.17
CA ASP A 147 0.11 10.43 2.02
C ASP A 147 0.69 10.92 3.36
N PRO A 148 2.01 11.22 3.43
CA PRO A 148 2.66 11.64 4.67
C PRO A 148 2.46 13.13 5.00
N THR A 149 1.76 13.88 4.15
CA THR A 149 1.56 15.32 4.32
C THR A 149 0.77 15.63 5.61
N ASP A 150 1.25 16.59 6.38
CA ASP A 150 0.49 17.18 7.48
C ASP A 150 -0.46 18.26 6.93
N PHE A 151 -1.76 17.98 6.99
CA PHE A 151 -2.81 18.86 6.49
C PHE A 151 -3.34 19.85 7.55
N GLY A 152 -2.75 19.86 8.77
CA GLY A 152 -3.25 20.59 9.92
C GLY A 152 -4.42 19.88 10.63
N GLU A 153 -4.71 20.30 11.87
CA GLU A 153 -5.95 19.94 12.60
C GLU A 153 -7.16 20.72 12.10
#